data_AF-S0DS98-F1
#
_entry.id   AF-S0DS98-F1
#
_cell.length_a   1.000
_cell.length_b   1.000
_cell.length_c   1.000
_cell.angle_alpha   90.00
_cell.angle_beta   90.00
_cell.angle_gamma   90.00
#
_symmetry.space_group_name_H-M   'P 1'
#
loop_
_entity.id
_entity.type
_entity.pdbx_description
1 polymer ?
#
loop_
_entity_poly.entity_id
_entity_poly.type
_entity_poly.pdbx_seq_one_letter_code
_entity_poly.pdbx_strand_id
1 'polypeptide(L)'
;MFTCQLDSDYLVTCAWEKTTDVLNVFMKGPEDDQEVGEFKVFANTKPHDEASDEVAELKRKIKELTDNLTAEKVKTASLTAQLAQAQTTCQAEKTQKDNEITRLEDKVSQLERDKTTLQTKLDQALHGEGDQAHKDAKISEQAARIAELERKLQSRPEILFRTWLRSRITHGYSNGKEYLLQLTNAGNPEGKPPVSIREQNARYISPLWEIYAVDGSNDAVIIMSGSSGYVIWSKGHEKKAQASKHDLSDPAAHWVLEGMKRDSPSMNKVIKIRNVKDGTYLDVRNAHAADETPVITQNGNGGSSQKFEIYLTWQY
;
A
#
# COMPACT_ATOMS: atom_id res chain seq x y z
N MET A 1 137.37 24.61 -16.44
CA MET A 1 137.95 25.78 -17.13
C MET A 1 138.84 25.25 -18.23
N PHE A 2 138.63 25.68 -19.46
CA PHE A 2 139.42 25.26 -20.63
C PHE A 2 139.93 26.53 -21.31
N THR A 3 141.22 26.60 -21.58
CA THR A 3 141.86 27.77 -22.21
C THR A 3 142.47 27.32 -23.53
N CYS A 4 142.13 28.02 -24.61
CA CYS A 4 142.55 27.73 -25.96
C CYS A 4 143.09 29.00 -26.60
N GLN A 5 144.27 28.93 -27.22
CA GLN A 5 144.85 30.02 -27.98
C GLN A 5 144.44 29.87 -29.43
N LEU A 6 143.58 30.78 -29.90
CA LEU A 6 143.08 30.82 -31.27
C LEU A 6 143.94 31.83 -32.03
N ASP A 7 145.12 31.37 -32.46
CA ASP A 7 146.22 32.15 -33.06
C ASP A 7 146.92 33.15 -32.13
N SER A 8 148.13 33.59 -32.55
CA SER A 8 149.19 34.19 -31.71
C SER A 8 148.78 35.40 -30.87
N ASP A 9 147.61 35.96 -31.16
CA ASP A 9 147.20 37.30 -30.76
C ASP A 9 145.89 37.30 -29.92
N TYR A 10 145.23 36.15 -29.69
CA TYR A 10 143.99 36.06 -28.90
C TYR A 10 143.95 34.88 -27.92
N LEU A 11 143.50 35.16 -26.68
CA LEU A 11 143.31 34.16 -25.63
C LEU A 11 141.82 33.99 -25.31
N VAL A 12 141.30 32.77 -25.44
CA VAL A 12 139.91 32.44 -25.09
C VAL A 12 139.88 31.53 -23.87
N THR A 13 139.16 31.96 -22.84
CA THR A 13 138.91 31.18 -21.62
C THR A 13 137.44 30.85 -21.51
N CYS A 14 137.13 29.56 -21.44
CA CYS A 14 135.77 29.06 -21.25
C CYS A 14 135.63 28.48 -19.84
N ALA A 15 134.62 28.95 -19.11
CA ALA A 15 134.22 28.44 -17.81
C ALA A 15 132.78 27.97 -17.87
N TRP A 16 132.57 26.66 -17.70
CA TRP A 16 131.24 26.08 -17.59
C TRP A 16 130.81 26.03 -16.12
N GLU A 17 129.71 26.68 -15.81
CA GLU A 17 129.07 26.66 -14.50
C GLU A 17 128.04 25.52 -14.47
N LYS A 18 128.37 24.39 -13.85
CA LYS A 18 127.51 23.19 -13.84
C LYS A 18 126.16 23.37 -13.13
N THR A 19 126.04 24.36 -12.22
CA THR A 19 124.84 24.59 -11.42
C THR A 19 123.77 25.38 -12.17
N THR A 20 124.18 26.29 -13.05
CA THR A 20 123.27 27.12 -13.88
C THR A 20 123.23 26.67 -15.33
N ASP A 21 124.14 25.76 -15.69
CA ASP A 21 124.34 25.21 -17.03
C ASP A 21 124.61 26.28 -18.10
N VAL A 22 125.37 27.30 -17.69
CA VAL A 22 125.81 28.41 -18.52
C VAL A 22 127.29 28.23 -18.85
N LEU A 23 127.63 28.32 -20.13
CA LEU A 23 129.02 28.44 -20.57
C LEU A 23 129.35 29.93 -20.74
N ASN A 24 130.23 30.45 -19.88
CA ASN A 24 130.77 31.80 -20.00
C ASN A 24 132.06 31.73 -20.83
N VAL A 25 132.11 32.54 -21.89
CA VAL A 25 133.26 32.64 -22.79
C VAL A 25 133.86 34.04 -22.68
N PHE A 26 135.14 34.11 -22.30
CA PHE A 26 135.91 35.35 -22.18
C PHE A 26 136.99 35.39 -23.26
N MET A 27 137.10 36.51 -23.97
CA MET A 27 138.08 36.71 -25.04
C MET A 27 138.94 37.97 -24.80
N LYS A 28 140.26 37.82 -24.89
CA LYS A 28 141.23 38.92 -24.83
C LYS A 28 141.94 39.11 -26.17
N GLY A 29 142.13 40.37 -26.60
CA GLY A 29 142.82 40.75 -27.84
C GLY A 29 144.24 41.34 -27.67
N PRO A 30 144.92 41.67 -28.78
CA PRO A 30 146.38 41.86 -28.82
C PRO A 30 146.95 43.25 -28.44
N GLU A 31 146.14 44.30 -28.25
CA GLU A 31 146.64 45.62 -27.83
C GLU A 31 145.96 46.03 -26.50
N ASP A 32 146.77 46.25 -25.46
CA ASP A 32 146.43 46.75 -24.11
C ASP A 32 145.11 46.25 -23.48
N ASP A 33 145.14 45.04 -22.91
CA ASP A 33 144.30 44.50 -21.81
C ASP A 33 142.78 44.78 -21.84
N GLN A 34 142.20 45.09 -23.01
CA GLN A 34 140.79 45.41 -23.17
C GLN A 34 139.98 44.14 -23.44
N GLU A 35 139.09 43.79 -22.52
CA GLU A 35 138.20 42.65 -22.62
C GLU A 35 137.19 42.87 -23.77
N VAL A 36 137.15 41.97 -24.75
CA VAL A 36 136.35 42.12 -25.99
C VAL A 36 134.85 41.81 -25.75
N GLY A 37 134.49 41.36 -24.54
CA GLY A 37 133.12 41.15 -24.07
C GLY A 37 132.88 39.74 -23.49
N GLU A 38 131.92 39.64 -22.56
CA GLU A 38 131.44 38.38 -21.98
C GLU A 38 130.26 37.85 -22.81
N PHE A 39 130.35 36.62 -23.31
CA PHE A 39 129.24 35.94 -24.00
C PHE A 39 128.72 34.77 -23.14
N LYS A 40 127.41 34.78 -22.89
CA LYS A 40 126.71 33.71 -22.15
C LYS A 40 125.95 32.82 -23.11
N VAL A 41 126.34 31.56 -23.18
CA VAL A 41 125.61 30.54 -23.92
C VAL A 41 124.90 29.63 -22.92
N PHE A 42 123.57 29.60 -22.98
CA PHE A 42 122.74 28.73 -22.16
C PHE A 42 122.55 27.40 -22.89
N ALA A 43 123.05 26.30 -22.31
CA ALA A 43 122.71 24.97 -22.76
C ALA A 43 121.43 24.52 -22.02
N ASN A 44 120.44 23.98 -22.74
CA ASN A 44 119.26 23.39 -22.11
C ASN A 44 119.48 21.88 -21.94
N THR A 45 120.02 21.46 -20.79
CA THR A 45 120.39 20.05 -20.52
C THR A 45 119.32 19.22 -19.79
N LYS A 46 118.08 19.69 -19.64
CA LYS A 46 117.03 18.79 -19.11
C LYS A 46 116.72 17.66 -20.11
N PRO A 47 116.78 16.38 -19.70
CA PRO A 47 116.42 15.26 -20.57
C PRO A 47 114.93 15.33 -20.95
N HIS A 48 114.61 15.01 -22.20
CA HIS A 48 113.25 15.10 -22.77
C HIS A 48 112.29 14.00 -22.24
N ASP A 49 112.75 13.13 -21.34
CA ASP A 49 112.06 11.88 -20.95
C ASP A 49 111.04 12.08 -19.81
N GLU A 50 111.32 12.90 -18.78
CA GLU A 50 110.39 13.12 -17.64
C GLU A 50 109.10 13.86 -18.05
N ALA A 51 109.19 14.77 -19.02
CA ALA A 51 108.03 15.46 -19.58
C ALA A 51 107.12 14.54 -20.41
N SER A 52 107.64 13.41 -20.89
CA SER A 52 106.88 12.43 -21.68
C SER A 52 105.95 11.58 -20.79
N ASP A 53 106.43 11.18 -19.60
CA ASP A 53 105.69 10.35 -18.66
C ASP A 53 104.51 11.11 -18.00
N GLU A 54 104.71 12.38 -17.64
CA GLU A 54 103.63 13.23 -17.11
C GLU A 54 102.51 13.45 -18.14
N VAL A 55 102.88 13.65 -19.41
CA VAL A 55 101.91 13.79 -20.51
C VAL A 55 101.15 12.48 -20.76
N ALA A 56 101.81 11.33 -20.63
CA ALA A 56 101.15 10.02 -20.73
C ALA A 56 100.14 9.80 -19.59
N GLU A 57 100.48 10.15 -18.36
CA GLU A 57 99.60 10.03 -17.20
C GLU A 57 98.41 11.00 -17.27
N LEU A 58 98.64 12.23 -17.72
CA LEU A 58 97.55 13.19 -17.96
C LEU A 58 96.61 12.70 -19.06
N LYS A 59 97.13 12.13 -20.16
CA LYS A 59 96.29 11.52 -21.21
C LYS A 59 95.45 10.37 -20.66
N ARG A 60 96.01 9.53 -19.78
CA ARG A 60 95.26 8.43 -19.12
C ARG A 60 94.11 8.97 -18.27
N LYS A 61 94.37 9.96 -17.41
CA LYS A 61 93.34 10.60 -16.58
C LYS A 61 92.26 11.30 -17.40
N ILE A 62 92.66 11.99 -18.48
CA ILE A 62 91.70 12.62 -19.40
C ILE A 62 90.78 11.57 -20.02
N LYS A 63 91.33 10.42 -20.44
CA LYS A 63 90.53 9.32 -20.98
C LYS A 63 89.55 8.76 -19.94
N GLU A 64 90.03 8.49 -18.72
CA GLU A 64 89.19 7.97 -17.63
C GLU A 64 88.07 8.93 -17.23
N LEU A 65 88.36 10.24 -17.15
CA LEU A 65 87.34 11.26 -16.91
C LEU A 65 86.34 11.37 -18.05
N THR A 66 86.78 11.20 -19.30
CA THR A 66 85.90 11.21 -20.48
C THR A 66 84.97 10.00 -20.49
N ASP A 67 85.49 8.82 -20.16
CA ASP A 67 84.71 7.59 -20.07
C ASP A 67 83.68 7.69 -18.94
N ASN A 68 84.09 8.17 -17.76
CA ASN A 68 83.18 8.41 -16.62
C ASN A 68 82.10 9.45 -16.93
N LEU A 69 82.47 10.56 -17.57
CA LEU A 69 81.51 11.57 -18.00
C LEU A 69 80.50 11.00 -19.00
N THR A 70 80.95 10.13 -19.91
CA THR A 70 80.08 9.45 -20.87
C THR A 70 79.12 8.49 -20.15
N ALA A 71 79.60 7.70 -19.20
CA ALA A 71 78.78 6.81 -18.39
C ALA A 71 77.73 7.56 -17.55
N GLU A 72 78.11 8.68 -16.91
CA GLU A 72 77.18 9.50 -16.13
C GLU A 72 76.15 10.23 -17.00
N LYS A 73 76.51 10.63 -18.22
CA LYS A 73 75.54 11.13 -19.20
C LYS A 73 74.49 10.07 -19.55
N VAL A 74 74.92 8.81 -19.76
CA VAL A 74 73.99 7.69 -20.04
C VAL A 74 73.08 7.41 -18.84
N LYS A 75 73.62 7.38 -17.61
CA LYS A 75 72.80 7.21 -16.40
C LYS A 75 71.79 8.35 -16.21
N THR A 76 72.22 9.59 -16.43
CA THR A 76 71.35 10.76 -16.33
C THR A 76 70.21 10.67 -17.34
N ALA A 77 70.49 10.28 -18.59
CA ALA A 77 69.47 10.06 -19.61
C ALA A 77 68.49 8.95 -19.22
N SER A 78 68.99 7.84 -18.66
CA SER A 78 68.15 6.73 -18.18
C SER A 78 67.24 7.15 -17.02
N LEU A 79 67.77 7.84 -16.00
CA LEU A 79 66.98 8.32 -14.88
C LEU A 79 65.94 9.36 -15.31
N THR A 80 66.29 10.23 -16.26
CA THR A 80 65.35 11.20 -16.85
C THR A 80 64.20 10.49 -17.56
N ALA A 81 64.50 9.43 -18.33
CA ALA A 81 63.47 8.64 -19.00
C ALA A 81 62.55 7.91 -18.00
N GLN A 82 63.12 7.31 -16.95
CA GLN A 82 62.34 6.65 -15.89
C GLN A 82 61.46 7.64 -15.12
N LEU A 83 61.97 8.83 -14.83
CA LEU A 83 61.19 9.88 -14.16
C LEU A 83 60.02 10.34 -15.03
N ALA A 84 60.24 10.57 -16.33
CA ALA A 84 59.17 10.93 -17.25
C ALA A 84 58.10 9.83 -17.37
N GLN A 85 58.52 8.56 -17.37
CA GLN A 85 57.59 7.42 -17.39
C GLN A 85 56.78 7.32 -16.08
N ALA A 86 57.42 7.49 -14.92
CA ALA A 86 56.77 7.47 -13.63
C ALA A 86 55.77 8.62 -13.47
N GLN A 87 56.11 9.83 -13.93
CA GLN A 87 55.20 10.97 -13.97
C GLN A 87 53.98 10.69 -14.83
N THR A 88 54.18 10.14 -16.03
CA THR A 88 53.09 9.79 -16.94
C THR A 88 52.15 8.75 -16.31
N THR A 89 52.72 7.72 -15.67
CA THR A 89 51.95 6.64 -15.03
C THR A 89 51.15 7.17 -13.84
N CYS A 90 51.76 7.96 -12.96
CA CYS A 90 51.10 8.57 -11.82
C CYS A 90 49.93 9.48 -12.25
N GLN A 91 50.11 10.23 -13.33
CA GLN A 91 49.06 11.11 -13.86
C GLN A 91 47.88 10.32 -14.46
N ALA A 92 48.16 9.19 -15.11
CA ALA A 92 47.13 8.28 -15.61
C ALA A 92 46.34 7.63 -14.46
N GLU A 93 47.03 7.12 -13.45
CA GLU A 93 46.39 6.54 -12.25
C GLU A 93 45.55 7.56 -11.49
N LYS A 94 46.03 8.80 -11.38
CA LYS A 94 45.26 9.89 -10.76
C LYS A 94 43.96 10.12 -11.51
N THR A 95 44.02 10.24 -12.83
CA THR A 95 42.85 10.44 -13.67
C THR A 95 41.86 9.27 -13.56
N GLN A 96 42.37 8.04 -13.49
CA GLN A 96 41.53 6.86 -13.31
C GLN A 96 40.80 6.89 -11.96
N LYS A 97 41.51 7.19 -10.87
CA LYS A 97 40.92 7.27 -9.52
C LYS A 97 39.90 8.40 -9.41
N ASP A 98 40.18 9.56 -10.01
CA ASP A 98 39.25 10.69 -10.02
C ASP A 98 37.93 10.30 -10.71
N ASN A 99 38.00 9.62 -11.86
CA ASN A 99 36.80 9.12 -12.55
C ASN A 99 36.02 8.08 -11.73
N GLU A 100 36.71 7.22 -10.98
CA GLU A 100 36.07 6.22 -10.14
C GLU A 100 35.39 6.83 -8.91
N ILE A 101 36.00 7.87 -8.33
CA ILE A 101 35.40 8.67 -7.24
C ILE A 101 34.09 9.29 -7.72
N THR A 102 34.09 10.00 -8.85
CA THR A 102 32.86 10.62 -9.40
C THR A 102 31.76 9.58 -9.63
N ARG A 103 32.11 8.41 -10.17
CA ARG A 103 31.13 7.33 -10.39
C ARG A 103 30.55 6.78 -9.09
N LEU A 104 31.35 6.70 -8.03
CA LEU A 104 30.89 6.24 -6.72
C LEU A 104 30.01 7.29 -6.04
N GLU A 105 30.34 8.58 -6.15
CA GLU A 105 29.51 9.69 -5.65
C GLU A 105 28.12 9.70 -6.29
N ASP A 106 28.04 9.49 -7.61
CA ASP A 106 26.77 9.37 -8.33
C ASP A 106 25.92 8.18 -7.82
N LYS A 107 26.57 7.03 -7.60
CA LYS A 107 25.91 5.83 -7.07
C LYS A 107 25.37 6.04 -5.66
N VAL A 108 26.15 6.67 -4.78
CA VAL A 108 25.71 6.98 -3.40
C VAL A 108 24.50 7.91 -3.45
N SER A 109 24.56 8.96 -4.26
CA SER A 109 23.45 9.90 -4.45
C SER A 109 22.18 9.23 -5.00
N GLN A 110 22.32 8.23 -5.87
CA GLN A 110 21.18 7.44 -6.36
C GLN A 110 20.59 6.55 -5.26
N LEU A 111 21.43 5.84 -4.51
CA LEU A 111 20.98 4.94 -3.44
C LEU A 111 20.26 5.70 -2.32
N GLU A 112 20.70 6.92 -2.00
CA GLU A 112 20.01 7.78 -1.02
C GLU A 112 18.61 8.19 -1.49
N ARG A 113 18.44 8.49 -2.78
CA ARG A 113 17.12 8.77 -3.38
C ARG A 113 16.21 7.55 -3.37
N ASP A 114 16.76 6.38 -3.71
CA ASP A 114 16.00 5.13 -3.71
C ASP A 114 15.59 4.72 -2.29
N LYS A 115 16.48 4.87 -1.31
CA LYS A 115 16.19 4.66 0.12
C LYS A 115 15.03 5.55 0.58
N THR A 116 15.05 6.83 0.24
CA THR A 116 13.99 7.78 0.60
C THR A 116 12.66 7.37 -0.04
N THR A 117 12.68 7.00 -1.32
CA THR A 117 11.48 6.56 -2.05
C THR A 117 10.88 5.28 -1.45
N LEU A 118 11.73 4.31 -1.10
CA LEU A 118 11.30 3.07 -0.47
C LEU A 118 10.73 3.31 0.94
N GLN A 119 11.33 4.22 1.70
CA GLN A 119 10.81 4.60 3.02
C GLN A 119 9.41 5.21 2.89
N THR A 120 9.20 6.15 1.96
CA THR A 120 7.87 6.73 1.72
C THR A 120 6.84 5.67 1.31
N LYS A 121 7.20 4.71 0.46
CA LYS A 121 6.30 3.60 0.08
C LYS A 121 5.96 2.70 1.26
N LEU A 122 6.91 2.44 2.14
CA LEU A 122 6.69 1.65 3.35
C LEU A 122 5.74 2.37 4.32
N ASP A 123 5.95 3.67 4.55
CA ASP A 123 5.09 4.47 5.41
C ASP A 123 3.65 4.55 4.86
N GLN A 124 3.50 4.69 3.53
CA GLN A 124 2.19 4.65 2.86
C GLN A 124 1.49 3.28 3.00
N ALA A 125 2.23 2.18 2.88
CA ALA A 125 1.67 0.83 3.03
C ALA A 125 1.19 0.60 4.47
N LEU A 126 1.95 1.04 5.48
CA LEU A 126 1.59 0.96 6.89
C LEU A 126 0.35 1.81 7.22
N HIS A 127 0.20 2.99 6.62
CA HIS A 127 -1.03 3.78 6.74
C HIS A 127 -2.23 3.11 6.04
N GLY A 128 -2.00 2.38 4.94
CA GLY A 128 -3.03 1.59 4.26
C GLY A 128 -3.64 0.47 5.10
N GLU A 129 -2.90 -0.09 6.07
CA GLU A 129 -3.43 -1.09 7.01
C GLU A 129 -4.54 -0.51 7.92
N GLY A 130 -4.45 0.78 8.26
CA GLY A 130 -5.50 1.48 9.01
C GLY A 130 -6.80 1.61 8.22
N ASP A 131 -6.70 1.90 6.92
CA ASP A 131 -7.85 1.93 6.01
C ASP A 131 -8.47 0.54 5.80
N GLN A 132 -7.64 -0.51 5.85
CA GLN A 132 -8.11 -1.88 5.73
C GLN A 132 -8.93 -2.30 6.96
N ALA A 133 -8.46 -2.01 8.17
CA ALA A 133 -9.22 -2.26 9.39
C ALA A 133 -10.58 -1.53 9.41
N HIS A 134 -10.63 -0.30 8.89
CA HIS A 134 -11.89 0.44 8.77
C HIS A 134 -12.84 -0.20 7.76
N LYS A 135 -12.34 -0.67 6.62
CA LYS A 135 -13.13 -1.42 5.62
C LYS A 135 -13.67 -2.73 6.21
N ASP A 136 -12.85 -3.48 6.93
CA ASP A 136 -13.24 -4.76 7.53
C ASP A 136 -14.33 -4.60 8.61
N ALA A 137 -14.23 -3.54 9.42
CA ALA A 137 -15.28 -3.18 10.38
C ALA A 137 -16.60 -2.85 9.67
N LYS A 138 -16.54 -2.07 8.59
CA LYS A 138 -17.74 -1.69 7.80
C LYS A 138 -18.38 -2.88 7.09
N ILE A 139 -17.57 -3.79 6.56
CA ILE A 139 -18.04 -5.05 5.97
C ILE A 139 -18.74 -5.90 7.03
N SER A 140 -18.17 -6.01 8.23
CA SER A 140 -18.75 -6.76 9.34
C SER A 140 -20.11 -6.18 9.79
N GLU A 141 -20.21 -4.86 9.88
CA GLU A 141 -21.48 -4.17 10.18
C GLU A 141 -22.53 -4.42 9.09
N GLN A 142 -22.14 -4.31 7.82
CA GLN A 142 -23.03 -4.58 6.69
C GLN A 142 -23.51 -6.03 6.66
N ALA A 143 -22.64 -7.00 6.93
CA ALA A 143 -22.99 -8.41 7.01
C ALA A 143 -24.03 -8.67 8.12
N ALA A 144 -23.83 -8.08 9.31
CA ALA A 144 -24.80 -8.18 10.41
C ALA A 144 -26.17 -7.58 10.04
N ARG A 145 -26.17 -6.43 9.34
CA ARG A 145 -27.39 -5.79 8.87
C ARG A 145 -28.12 -6.62 7.81
N ILE A 146 -27.40 -7.26 6.90
CA ILE A 146 -27.97 -8.18 5.91
C ILE A 146 -28.61 -9.38 6.61
N ALA A 147 -27.90 -10.03 7.53
CA ALA A 147 -28.44 -11.17 8.28
C ALA A 147 -29.73 -10.82 9.04
N GLU A 148 -29.79 -9.63 9.65
CA GLU A 148 -31.01 -9.16 10.32
C GLU A 148 -32.15 -8.86 9.34
N LEU A 149 -31.86 -8.33 8.15
CA LEU A 149 -32.86 -8.10 7.11
C LEU A 149 -33.38 -9.42 6.52
N GLU A 150 -32.50 -10.40 6.30
CA GLU A 150 -32.87 -11.75 5.86
C GLU A 150 -33.78 -12.43 6.88
N ARG A 151 -33.44 -12.35 8.17
CA ARG A 151 -34.30 -12.85 9.26
C ARG A 151 -35.68 -12.19 9.24
N LYS A 152 -35.73 -10.86 9.06
CA LYS A 152 -36.99 -10.11 8.95
C LYS A 152 -37.79 -10.49 7.72
N LEU A 153 -37.13 -10.77 6.60
CA LEU A 153 -37.78 -11.16 5.36
C LEU A 153 -38.33 -12.59 5.45
N GLN A 154 -37.56 -13.52 6.00
CA GLN A 154 -38.00 -14.89 6.28
C GLN A 154 -39.17 -14.93 7.28
N SER A 155 -39.22 -14.00 8.24
CA SER A 155 -40.33 -13.90 9.18
C SER A 155 -41.58 -13.20 8.62
N ARG A 156 -41.58 -12.76 7.35
CA ARG A 156 -42.79 -12.19 6.75
C ARG A 156 -43.71 -13.32 6.32
N PRO A 157 -44.91 -13.43 6.88
CA PRO A 157 -45.84 -14.46 6.46
C PRO A 157 -46.28 -14.21 5.02
N GLU A 158 -46.46 -15.29 4.25
CA GLU A 158 -46.91 -15.23 2.86
C GLU A 158 -48.39 -14.83 2.79
N ILE A 159 -48.74 -13.82 1.98
CA ILE A 159 -50.14 -13.45 1.78
C ILE A 159 -50.82 -14.45 0.83
N LEU A 160 -51.91 -15.05 1.28
CA LEU A 160 -52.69 -16.00 0.48
C LEU A 160 -53.77 -15.28 -0.32
N PHE A 161 -54.62 -14.48 0.33
CA PHE A 161 -55.69 -13.74 -0.33
C PHE A 161 -56.23 -12.59 0.53
N ARG A 162 -57.04 -11.72 -0.09
CA ARG A 162 -57.74 -10.62 0.56
C ARG A 162 -59.25 -10.85 0.51
N THR A 163 -59.94 -10.58 1.62
CA THR A 163 -61.37 -10.86 1.73
C THR A 163 -62.07 -9.88 2.67
N TRP A 164 -63.36 -9.68 2.44
CA TRP A 164 -64.29 -9.35 3.51
C TRP A 164 -64.90 -10.62 4.06
N LEU A 165 -65.25 -10.61 5.34
CA LEU A 165 -65.90 -11.75 6.01
C LEU A 165 -67.34 -11.33 6.35
N ARG A 166 -68.29 -11.76 5.51
CA ARG A 166 -69.71 -11.46 5.69
C ARG A 166 -70.33 -12.40 6.71
N SER A 167 -70.86 -11.85 7.80
CA SER A 167 -71.57 -12.62 8.83
C SER A 167 -72.89 -13.16 8.28
N ARG A 168 -73.21 -14.41 8.60
CA ARG A 168 -74.47 -15.07 8.18
C ARG A 168 -75.60 -14.92 9.18
N ILE A 169 -75.46 -14.09 10.20
CA ILE A 169 -76.49 -13.88 11.23
C ILE A 169 -77.82 -13.37 10.66
N THR A 170 -77.80 -12.57 9.59
CA THR A 170 -79.01 -12.04 8.92
C THR A 170 -79.39 -12.83 7.66
N HIS A 171 -78.73 -13.95 7.37
CA HIS A 171 -79.03 -14.72 6.17
C HIS A 171 -80.44 -15.34 6.28
N GLY A 172 -81.33 -14.95 5.35
CA GLY A 172 -82.75 -15.34 5.36
C GLY A 172 -83.71 -14.32 5.99
N TYR A 173 -83.20 -13.20 6.54
CA TYR A 173 -84.04 -12.08 6.96
C TYR A 173 -84.44 -11.21 5.76
N SER A 174 -85.67 -10.72 5.75
CA SER A 174 -86.24 -9.90 4.65
C SER A 174 -85.70 -8.47 4.58
N ASN A 175 -84.90 -8.03 5.56
CA ASN A 175 -84.45 -6.64 5.69
C ASN A 175 -83.21 -6.29 4.85
N GLY A 176 -82.62 -7.25 4.13
CA GLY A 176 -81.54 -7.03 3.16
C GLY A 176 -80.22 -6.51 3.73
N LYS A 177 -80.08 -6.38 5.06
CA LYS A 177 -78.87 -5.86 5.69
C LYS A 177 -77.80 -6.95 5.81
N GLU A 178 -76.64 -6.68 5.23
CA GLU A 178 -75.45 -7.52 5.35
C GLU A 178 -74.50 -6.92 6.37
N TYR A 179 -73.92 -7.77 7.23
CA TYR A 179 -72.99 -7.35 8.27
C TYR A 179 -71.62 -7.94 7.99
N LEU A 180 -70.59 -7.10 7.95
CA LEU A 180 -69.20 -7.52 7.74
C LEU A 180 -68.43 -7.54 9.07
N LEU A 181 -67.53 -8.51 9.22
CA LEU A 181 -66.51 -8.48 10.26
C LEU A 181 -65.58 -7.30 10.01
N GLN A 182 -65.37 -6.47 11.02
CA GLN A 182 -64.50 -5.30 10.94
C GLN A 182 -63.53 -5.21 12.12
N LEU A 183 -62.42 -4.53 11.86
CA LEU A 183 -61.59 -3.94 12.90
C LEU A 183 -62.29 -2.68 13.41
N THR A 184 -62.70 -2.66 14.68
CA THR A 184 -63.47 -1.54 15.23
C THR A 184 -62.59 -0.30 15.37
N ASN A 185 -63.09 0.83 14.86
CA ASN A 185 -62.41 2.14 14.89
C ASN A 185 -60.94 2.08 14.43
N ALA A 186 -60.66 1.31 13.37
CA ALA A 186 -59.33 1.12 12.80
C ALA A 186 -58.24 0.65 13.80
N GLY A 187 -58.64 0.01 14.91
CA GLY A 187 -57.73 -0.49 15.93
C GLY A 187 -57.62 0.38 17.19
N ASN A 188 -58.38 1.48 17.29
CA ASN A 188 -58.52 2.25 18.53
C ASN A 188 -59.93 2.13 19.14
N PRO A 189 -60.29 0.99 19.74
CA PRO A 189 -61.67 0.69 20.10
C PRO A 189 -62.08 1.34 21.43
N GLU A 190 -61.79 2.60 21.71
CA GLU A 190 -62.13 3.29 22.98
C GLU A 190 -63.55 2.95 23.49
N GLY A 191 -63.65 2.13 24.55
CA GLY A 191 -64.92 1.65 25.12
C GLY A 191 -65.71 0.62 24.27
N LYS A 192 -65.23 0.28 23.08
CA LYS A 192 -65.83 -0.61 22.08
C LYS A 192 -65.12 -1.97 22.02
N PRO A 193 -65.73 -3.02 21.45
CA PRO A 193 -65.00 -4.26 21.18
C PRO A 193 -63.87 -4.03 20.14
N PRO A 194 -62.72 -4.73 20.21
CA PRO A 194 -61.65 -4.61 19.20
C PRO A 194 -62.06 -5.14 17.82
N VAL A 195 -62.83 -6.23 17.80
CA VAL A 195 -63.40 -6.83 16.60
C VAL A 195 -64.91 -6.90 16.76
N SER A 196 -65.62 -6.43 15.75
CA SER A 196 -67.09 -6.39 15.75
C SER A 196 -67.62 -6.70 14.36
N ILE A 197 -68.94 -6.81 14.27
CA ILE A 197 -69.61 -6.68 12.98
C ILE A 197 -70.14 -5.25 12.77
N ARG A 198 -70.39 -4.87 11.52
CA ARG A 198 -71.05 -3.62 11.14
C ARG A 198 -71.74 -3.77 9.80
N GLU A 199 -72.85 -3.06 9.61
CA GLU A 199 -73.57 -3.04 8.33
C GLU A 199 -72.64 -2.62 7.18
N GLN A 200 -72.75 -3.33 6.04
CA GLN A 200 -71.80 -3.21 4.92
C GLN A 200 -71.73 -1.79 4.33
N ASN A 201 -72.84 -1.07 4.26
CA ASN A 201 -72.90 0.28 3.70
C ASN A 201 -72.62 1.38 4.73
N ALA A 202 -72.30 1.02 5.98
CA ALA A 202 -71.99 1.99 7.01
C ALA A 202 -70.73 2.79 6.65
N ARG A 203 -70.76 4.09 6.93
CA ARG A 203 -69.57 4.95 6.80
C ARG A 203 -68.51 4.51 7.81
N TYR A 204 -67.23 4.60 7.40
CA TYR A 204 -66.06 4.32 8.24
C TYR A 204 -66.02 2.88 8.80
N ILE A 205 -66.35 1.89 7.95
CA ILE A 205 -66.12 0.47 8.23
C ILE A 205 -64.68 0.07 7.85
N SER A 206 -64.07 -0.83 8.61
CA SER A 206 -62.76 -1.43 8.28
C SER A 206 -62.87 -2.94 8.06
N PRO A 207 -63.44 -3.41 6.93
CA PRO A 207 -63.82 -4.81 6.73
C PRO A 207 -62.75 -5.64 5.98
N LEU A 208 -61.67 -5.00 5.52
CA LEU A 208 -60.65 -5.66 4.72
C LEU A 208 -59.70 -6.47 5.60
N TRP A 209 -59.67 -7.77 5.33
CA TRP A 209 -58.76 -8.73 5.95
C TRP A 209 -57.85 -9.36 4.90
N GLU A 210 -56.57 -9.36 5.20
CA GLU A 210 -55.54 -10.11 4.51
C GLU A 210 -55.31 -11.42 5.26
N ILE A 211 -55.35 -12.52 4.52
CA ILE A 211 -55.17 -13.86 5.03
C ILE A 211 -53.76 -14.30 4.68
N TYR A 212 -53.00 -14.66 5.70
CA TYR A 212 -51.59 -15.02 5.57
C TYR A 212 -51.36 -16.49 5.97
N ALA A 213 -50.41 -17.16 5.32
CA ALA A 213 -49.98 -18.49 5.70
C ALA A 213 -49.24 -18.47 7.04
N VAL A 214 -49.36 -19.56 7.80
CA VAL A 214 -48.53 -19.84 8.97
C VAL A 214 -47.47 -20.86 8.56
N ASP A 215 -46.20 -20.52 8.74
CA ASP A 215 -45.08 -21.41 8.44
C ASP A 215 -45.18 -22.72 9.22
N GLY A 216 -44.90 -23.84 8.55
CA GLY A 216 -44.96 -25.17 9.16
C GLY A 216 -46.38 -25.72 9.40
N SER A 217 -47.44 -24.98 9.03
CA SER A 217 -48.81 -25.48 8.98
C SER A 217 -49.30 -25.55 7.55
N ASN A 218 -50.18 -26.51 7.23
CA ASN A 218 -50.88 -26.60 5.94
C ASN A 218 -52.31 -26.03 5.98
N ASP A 219 -52.85 -25.79 7.18
CA ASP A 219 -54.27 -25.41 7.36
C ASP A 219 -54.44 -24.08 8.08
N ALA A 220 -53.48 -23.69 8.92
CA ALA A 220 -53.58 -22.48 9.72
C ALA A 220 -53.26 -21.23 8.90
N VAL A 221 -53.94 -20.14 9.28
CA VAL A 221 -53.79 -18.80 8.73
C VAL A 221 -53.72 -17.75 9.82
N ILE A 222 -53.14 -16.61 9.48
CA ILE A 222 -53.23 -15.36 10.25
C ILE A 222 -54.25 -14.45 9.56
N ILE A 223 -55.16 -13.86 10.33
CA ILE A 223 -56.15 -12.90 9.83
C ILE A 223 -55.70 -11.51 10.26
N MET A 224 -55.27 -10.70 9.30
CA MET A 224 -54.67 -9.39 9.55
C MET A 224 -55.46 -8.28 8.84
N SER A 225 -55.70 -7.17 9.51
CA SER A 225 -56.32 -6.00 8.88
C SER A 225 -55.33 -5.34 7.93
N GLY A 226 -55.67 -5.22 6.64
CA GLY A 226 -54.73 -4.76 5.60
C GLY A 226 -54.25 -3.31 5.78
N SER A 227 -55.03 -2.44 6.42
CA SER A 227 -54.67 -1.02 6.60
C SER A 227 -53.84 -0.75 7.85
N SER A 228 -54.07 -1.50 8.92
CA SER A 228 -53.43 -1.28 10.24
C SER A 228 -52.35 -2.31 10.55
N GLY A 229 -52.38 -3.47 9.88
CA GLY A 229 -51.60 -4.65 10.20
C GLY A 229 -51.90 -5.21 11.59
N TYR A 230 -53.12 -5.04 12.11
CA TYR A 230 -53.58 -5.61 13.37
C TYR A 230 -54.07 -7.03 13.12
N VAL A 231 -53.67 -7.96 13.98
CA VAL A 231 -53.97 -9.39 13.85
C VAL A 231 -55.10 -9.77 14.80
N ILE A 232 -56.07 -10.54 14.33
CA ILE A 232 -57.11 -11.10 15.20
C ILE A 232 -56.50 -12.23 16.04
N TRP A 233 -56.68 -12.19 17.36
CA TRP A 233 -56.21 -13.26 18.25
C TRP A 233 -57.20 -13.57 19.38
N SER A 234 -57.13 -14.81 19.87
CA SER A 234 -58.00 -15.32 20.94
C SER A 234 -57.43 -15.06 22.33
N LYS A 235 -58.25 -14.51 23.23
CA LYS A 235 -57.96 -14.41 24.66
C LYS A 235 -58.59 -15.58 25.46
N GLY A 236 -59.15 -16.57 24.78
CA GLY A 236 -59.85 -17.71 25.36
C GLY A 236 -61.36 -17.55 25.40
N HIS A 237 -62.04 -18.65 25.71
CA HIS A 237 -63.50 -18.79 25.72
C HIS A 237 -64.27 -17.62 26.37
N GLU A 238 -65.37 -17.22 25.72
CA GLU A 238 -66.27 -16.11 26.07
C GLU A 238 -65.62 -14.73 26.14
N LYS A 239 -64.35 -14.60 25.73
CA LYS A 239 -63.68 -13.30 25.63
C LYS A 239 -63.91 -12.69 24.26
N LYS A 240 -63.97 -11.36 24.23
CA LYS A 240 -63.96 -10.58 22.97
C LYS A 240 -62.70 -10.96 22.20
N ALA A 241 -62.86 -11.24 20.90
CA ALA A 241 -61.73 -11.35 20.00
C ALA A 241 -60.93 -10.05 20.04
N GLN A 242 -59.61 -10.17 20.12
CA GLN A 242 -58.72 -9.03 20.21
C GLN A 242 -58.16 -8.72 18.82
N ALA A 243 -57.70 -7.48 18.64
CA ALA A 243 -56.97 -7.08 17.45
C ALA A 243 -55.87 -6.09 17.83
N SER A 244 -54.61 -6.44 17.57
CA SER A 244 -53.44 -5.62 17.90
C SER A 244 -52.23 -6.04 17.06
N LYS A 245 -51.12 -5.32 17.22
CA LYS A 245 -49.80 -5.86 16.83
C LYS A 245 -49.50 -7.03 17.77
N HIS A 246 -49.63 -8.25 17.26
CA HIS A 246 -49.47 -9.49 18.03
C HIS A 246 -48.32 -10.31 17.47
N ASP A 247 -47.70 -11.13 18.31
CA ASP A 247 -46.67 -12.08 17.88
C ASP A 247 -47.29 -13.13 16.94
N LEU A 248 -46.78 -13.20 15.71
CA LEU A 248 -47.29 -14.11 14.68
C LEU A 248 -46.94 -15.57 14.97
N SER A 249 -46.02 -15.85 15.90
CA SER A 249 -45.69 -17.19 16.34
C SER A 249 -46.64 -17.73 17.43
N ASP A 250 -47.42 -16.87 18.09
CA ASP A 250 -48.37 -17.28 19.13
C ASP A 250 -49.58 -18.00 18.51
N PRO A 251 -49.86 -19.26 18.88
CA PRO A 251 -51.01 -20.01 18.39
C PRO A 251 -52.37 -19.33 18.65
N ALA A 252 -52.45 -18.36 19.57
CA ALA A 252 -53.65 -17.55 19.78
C ALA A 252 -54.02 -16.70 18.56
N ALA A 253 -53.06 -16.37 17.69
CA ALA A 253 -53.26 -15.62 16.44
C ALA A 253 -53.50 -16.52 15.22
N HIS A 254 -53.41 -17.84 15.39
CA HIS A 254 -53.56 -18.81 14.31
C HIS A 254 -55.01 -19.32 14.24
N TRP A 255 -55.55 -19.36 13.03
CA TRP A 255 -56.94 -19.74 12.77
C TRP A 255 -57.03 -20.77 11.66
N VAL A 256 -58.01 -21.66 11.72
CA VAL A 256 -58.37 -22.60 10.65
C VAL A 256 -59.68 -22.14 10.05
N LEU A 257 -59.72 -21.97 8.73
CA LEU A 257 -60.91 -21.61 7.97
C LEU A 257 -61.71 -22.87 7.61
N GLU A 258 -62.43 -23.44 8.58
CA GLU A 258 -63.16 -24.68 8.39
C GLU A 258 -64.24 -24.55 7.31
N GLY A 259 -64.26 -25.50 6.39
CA GLY A 259 -65.14 -25.49 5.21
C GLY A 259 -64.40 -25.11 3.93
N MET A 260 -63.16 -24.65 4.00
CA MET A 260 -62.35 -24.23 2.85
C MET A 260 -60.88 -24.62 3.07
N LYS A 261 -60.15 -24.92 1.98
CA LYS A 261 -58.68 -25.02 2.05
C LYS A 261 -58.09 -23.61 1.99
N ARG A 262 -57.09 -23.30 2.83
CA ARG A 262 -56.52 -21.94 2.91
C ARG A 262 -55.94 -21.44 1.56
N ASP A 263 -55.40 -22.34 0.74
CA ASP A 263 -54.76 -22.00 -0.54
C ASP A 263 -55.73 -22.11 -1.74
N SER A 264 -57.03 -22.30 -1.47
CA SER A 264 -58.05 -22.38 -2.52
C SER A 264 -59.29 -21.58 -2.11
N PRO A 265 -59.16 -20.25 -1.97
CA PRO A 265 -60.28 -19.41 -1.58
C PRO A 265 -61.38 -19.43 -2.64
N SER A 266 -62.63 -19.46 -2.20
CA SER A 266 -63.80 -19.43 -3.09
C SER A 266 -64.74 -18.31 -2.67
N MET A 267 -65.16 -17.50 -3.65
CA MET A 267 -66.22 -16.51 -3.47
C MET A 267 -67.48 -17.16 -2.91
N ASN A 268 -68.15 -16.47 -1.99
CA ASN A 268 -69.38 -16.89 -1.31
C ASN A 268 -69.26 -18.20 -0.50
N LYS A 269 -68.03 -18.66 -0.23
CA LYS A 269 -67.83 -19.86 0.57
C LYS A 269 -68.13 -19.58 2.03
N VAL A 270 -69.03 -20.37 2.61
CA VAL A 270 -69.32 -20.31 4.05
C VAL A 270 -68.27 -21.12 4.81
N ILE A 271 -67.67 -20.48 5.80
CA ILE A 271 -66.65 -21.03 6.69
C ILE A 271 -67.00 -20.81 8.16
N LYS A 272 -66.34 -21.57 9.03
CA LYS A 272 -66.20 -21.24 10.45
C LYS A 272 -64.72 -20.95 10.73
N ILE A 273 -64.44 -19.99 11.60
CA ILE A 273 -63.06 -19.55 11.86
C ILE A 273 -62.67 -20.06 13.26
N ARG A 274 -61.93 -21.17 13.32
CA ARG A 274 -61.56 -21.86 14.56
C ARG A 274 -60.15 -21.48 14.99
N ASN A 275 -59.95 -21.11 16.24
CA ASN A 275 -58.64 -20.82 16.80
C ASN A 275 -57.83 -22.12 17.00
N VAL A 276 -56.53 -22.07 16.72
CA VAL A 276 -55.65 -23.24 16.87
C VAL A 276 -55.34 -23.52 18.35
N LYS A 277 -55.15 -22.49 19.19
CA LYS A 277 -54.73 -22.64 20.59
C LYS A 277 -55.80 -23.28 21.48
N ASP A 278 -57.04 -22.80 21.36
CA ASP A 278 -58.11 -23.15 22.29
C ASP A 278 -59.32 -23.84 21.63
N GLY A 279 -59.31 -24.02 20.31
CA GLY A 279 -60.38 -24.70 19.57
C GLY A 279 -61.71 -23.94 19.52
N THR A 280 -61.76 -22.71 20.03
CA THR A 280 -62.95 -21.85 19.97
C THR A 280 -63.12 -21.23 18.59
N TYR A 281 -64.30 -20.70 18.31
CA TYR A 281 -64.67 -20.11 17.03
C TYR A 281 -64.96 -18.63 17.20
N LEU A 282 -64.66 -17.82 16.16
CA LEU A 282 -65.23 -16.49 16.08
C LEU A 282 -66.76 -16.59 16.05
N ASP A 283 -67.41 -15.87 16.96
CA ASP A 283 -68.85 -15.92 17.17
C ASP A 283 -69.40 -14.50 17.37
N VAL A 284 -70.38 -14.12 16.57
CA VAL A 284 -71.12 -12.87 16.78
C VAL A 284 -71.98 -13.02 18.03
N ARG A 285 -71.63 -12.29 19.09
CA ARG A 285 -72.25 -12.44 20.42
C ARG A 285 -73.77 -12.41 20.34
N ASN A 286 -74.41 -13.44 20.90
CA ASN A 286 -75.85 -13.61 20.97
C ASN A 286 -76.56 -13.64 19.59
N ALA A 287 -75.82 -13.90 18.50
CA ALA A 287 -76.32 -13.79 17.13
C ALA A 287 -77.01 -12.44 16.84
N HIS A 288 -76.58 -11.36 17.51
CA HIS A 288 -77.25 -10.07 17.43
C HIS A 288 -76.79 -9.28 16.21
N ALA A 289 -77.72 -8.96 15.31
CA ALA A 289 -77.45 -8.22 14.07
C ALA A 289 -77.56 -6.71 14.27
N ALA A 290 -76.55 -6.12 14.90
CA ALA A 290 -76.43 -4.67 15.07
C ALA A 290 -74.98 -4.19 14.91
N ASP A 291 -74.83 -2.92 14.55
CA ASP A 291 -73.53 -2.27 14.45
C ASP A 291 -72.75 -2.39 15.76
N GLU A 292 -71.47 -2.69 15.64
CA GLU A 292 -70.54 -2.80 16.77
C GLU A 292 -70.87 -3.94 17.75
N THR A 293 -71.73 -4.89 17.34
CA THR A 293 -71.92 -6.13 18.09
C THR A 293 -70.58 -6.85 18.23
N PRO A 294 -70.13 -7.15 19.46
CA PRO A 294 -68.84 -7.79 19.69
C PRO A 294 -68.74 -9.16 19.03
N VAL A 295 -67.57 -9.45 18.46
CA VAL A 295 -67.19 -10.82 18.12
C VAL A 295 -66.42 -11.38 19.30
N ILE A 296 -66.83 -12.58 19.75
CA ILE A 296 -66.20 -13.30 20.85
C ILE A 296 -65.60 -14.62 20.32
N THR A 297 -64.89 -15.30 21.20
CA THR A 297 -64.36 -16.65 20.97
C THR A 297 -65.22 -17.64 21.74
N GLN A 298 -65.95 -18.51 21.04
CA GLN A 298 -66.96 -19.40 21.63
C GLN A 298 -66.78 -20.85 21.23
N ASN A 299 -67.20 -21.78 22.10
CA ASN A 299 -67.23 -23.19 21.73
C ASN A 299 -68.11 -23.43 20.50
N GLY A 300 -67.75 -24.41 19.68
CA GLY A 300 -68.49 -24.72 18.46
C GLY A 300 -69.96 -25.03 18.76
N ASN A 301 -70.87 -24.25 18.18
CA ASN A 301 -72.32 -24.40 18.37
C ASN A 301 -73.08 -24.64 17.04
N GLY A 302 -72.39 -24.51 15.90
CA GLY A 302 -72.97 -24.76 14.56
C GLY A 302 -74.01 -23.72 14.11
N GLY A 303 -74.27 -22.70 14.93
CA GLY A 303 -75.22 -21.62 14.67
C GLY A 303 -74.77 -20.66 13.58
N SER A 304 -75.67 -19.77 13.16
CA SER A 304 -75.37 -18.72 12.18
C SER A 304 -74.38 -17.67 12.71
N SER A 305 -74.25 -17.52 14.03
CA SER A 305 -73.29 -16.61 14.68
C SER A 305 -71.82 -16.97 14.41
N GLN A 306 -71.53 -18.23 14.09
CA GLN A 306 -70.18 -18.75 13.81
C GLN A 306 -69.89 -18.91 12.31
N LYS A 307 -70.84 -18.55 11.45
CA LYS A 307 -70.74 -18.73 10.01
C LYS A 307 -70.41 -17.40 9.35
N PHE A 308 -69.29 -17.38 8.65
CA PHE A 308 -68.84 -16.27 7.85
C PHE A 308 -68.73 -16.69 6.40
N GLU A 309 -68.96 -15.77 5.50
CA GLU A 309 -68.89 -15.98 4.07
C GLU A 309 -67.74 -15.18 3.49
N ILE A 310 -66.91 -15.84 2.69
CA ILE A 310 -65.78 -15.25 2.01
C ILE A 310 -66.28 -14.38 0.86
N TYR A 311 -65.95 -13.10 0.90
CA TYR A 311 -66.18 -12.17 -0.19
C TYR A 311 -64.83 -11.67 -0.70
N LEU A 312 -64.34 -12.26 -1.78
CA LEU A 312 -63.02 -11.97 -2.33
C LEU A 312 -63.00 -10.56 -2.92
N THR A 313 -61.99 -9.79 -2.54
CA THR A 313 -61.78 -8.43 -3.05
C THR A 313 -60.67 -8.45 -4.08
N TRP A 314 -60.87 -7.79 -5.23
CA TRP A 314 -59.84 -7.67 -6.26
C TRP A 314 -58.62 -6.91 -5.74
N GLN A 315 -57.43 -7.37 -6.12
CA GLN A 315 -56.18 -6.63 -5.96
C GLN A 315 -56.27 -5.36 -6.81
N TYR A 316 -56.23 -4.18 -6.17
CA TYR A 316 -55.69 -2.99 -6.82
C TYR A 316 -54.16 -3.03 -6.71
#